data_AF-A0A257VV30-F1
#
_entry.id   AF-A0A257VV30-F1
#
_cell.length_a   1.000
_cell.length_b   1.000
_cell.length_c   1.000
_cell.angle_alpha   90.00
_cell.angle_beta   90.00
_cell.angle_gamma   90.00
#
_symmetry.space_group_name_H-M   'P 1'
#
loop_
_entity.id
_entity.type
_entity.pdbx_description
1 polymer ?
#
loop_
_entity_poly.entity_id
_entity_poly.type
_entity_poly.pdbx_seq_one_letter_code
_entity_poly.pdbx_strand_id
1 'polypeptide(L)'
;MPPKELKTLPTAAESAAVVEWLAARLKEGEAARMSERGRVSYNRLTRDEYVKTVRDLIGVNFDATDPGGFLEDPEWHGFERIGSVLTLSPSSVEKYLAAAEVILAEAYPAKPPKFLESSKRAILENQIVESHRERLRDLGLLDKVRFEMWPGDIFRYSAPAEPLPEAGIYEI
;
A
#
# COMPACT_ATOMS: atom_id res chain seq x y z
N MET A 1 -24.02 24.66 -26.87
CA MET A 1 -25.39 25.22 -26.95
C MET A 1 -25.63 25.71 -28.38
N PRO A 2 -26.84 25.57 -28.94
CA PRO A 2 -27.14 26.15 -30.26
C PRO A 2 -27.18 27.68 -30.18
N PRO A 3 -26.92 28.40 -31.29
CA PRO A 3 -27.03 29.86 -31.36
C PRO A 3 -28.45 30.34 -31.04
N LYS A 4 -28.56 31.52 -30.41
CA LYS A 4 -29.85 32.12 -29.97
C LYS A 4 -30.86 32.38 -31.09
N GLU A 5 -30.42 32.37 -32.35
CA GLU A 5 -31.27 32.72 -33.52
C GLU A 5 -31.94 31.50 -34.18
N LEU A 6 -31.60 30.26 -33.79
CA LEU A 6 -32.25 29.06 -34.32
C LEU A 6 -33.63 28.86 -33.67
N LYS A 7 -34.70 29.16 -34.41
CA LYS A 7 -36.10 29.08 -33.91
C LYS A 7 -36.71 27.68 -33.91
N THR A 8 -36.14 26.75 -34.67
CA THR A 8 -36.63 25.37 -34.78
C THR A 8 -35.61 24.42 -34.17
N LEU A 9 -35.89 23.95 -32.97
CA LEU A 9 -35.17 22.86 -32.33
C LEU A 9 -35.76 21.52 -32.78
N PRO A 10 -34.96 20.45 -32.87
CA PRO A 10 -35.48 19.10 -33.05
C PRO A 10 -36.49 18.80 -31.96
N THR A 11 -37.57 18.12 -32.33
CA THR A 11 -38.54 17.60 -31.38
C THR A 11 -37.88 16.54 -30.48
N ALA A 12 -38.51 16.28 -29.33
CA ALA A 12 -38.04 15.24 -28.40
C ALA A 12 -37.93 13.87 -29.09
N ALA A 13 -38.83 13.57 -30.05
CA ALA A 13 -38.81 12.33 -30.81
C ALA A 13 -37.62 12.25 -31.78
N GLU A 14 -37.31 13.33 -32.49
CA GLU A 14 -36.17 13.38 -33.42
C GLU A 14 -34.83 13.29 -32.69
N SER A 15 -34.72 13.98 -31.56
CA SER A 15 -33.52 13.91 -30.71
C SER A 15 -33.36 12.52 -30.07
N ALA A 16 -34.44 11.90 -29.60
CA ALA A 16 -34.42 10.52 -29.11
C ALA A 16 -33.97 9.53 -30.19
N ALA A 17 -34.47 9.65 -31.42
CA ALA A 17 -34.07 8.80 -32.53
C ALA A 17 -32.58 8.88 -32.86
N VAL A 18 -31.99 10.08 -32.82
CA VAL A 18 -30.54 10.28 -33.04
C VAL A 18 -29.73 9.69 -31.90
N VAL A 19 -30.16 9.88 -30.65
CA VAL A 19 -29.47 9.31 -29.47
C VAL A 19 -29.51 7.78 -29.50
N GLU A 20 -30.66 7.19 -29.84
CA GLU A 20 -30.84 5.74 -29.91
C GLU A 20 -29.99 5.13 -31.04
N TRP A 21 -29.95 5.77 -32.20
CA TRP A 21 -29.04 5.39 -33.30
C TRP A 21 -27.57 5.45 -32.88
N LEU A 22 -27.15 6.52 -32.18
CA LEU A 22 -25.77 6.68 -31.73
C LEU A 22 -25.41 5.63 -30.66
N ALA A 23 -26.31 5.37 -29.71
CA ALA A 23 -26.13 4.36 -28.69
C ALA A 23 -26.00 2.96 -29.29
N ALA A 24 -26.82 2.63 -30.30
CA ALA A 24 -26.70 1.38 -31.03
C ALA A 24 -25.33 1.25 -31.71
N ARG A 25 -24.83 2.32 -32.35
CA ARG A 25 -23.51 2.32 -33.00
C ARG A 25 -22.34 2.24 -32.03
N LEU A 26 -22.44 2.90 -30.88
CA LEU A 26 -21.45 2.76 -29.82
C LEU A 26 -21.42 1.32 -29.29
N LYS A 27 -22.58 0.69 -29.12
CA LYS A 27 -22.69 -0.70 -28.66
C LYS A 27 -22.14 -1.70 -29.69
N GLU A 28 -22.42 -1.49 -30.97
CA GLU A 28 -21.83 -2.27 -32.07
C GLU A 28 -20.30 -2.12 -32.10
N GLY A 29 -19.79 -0.89 -32.00
CA GLY A 29 -18.35 -0.62 -31.97
C GLY A 29 -17.65 -1.20 -30.74
N GLU A 30 -18.30 -1.15 -29.58
CA GLU A 30 -17.80 -1.81 -28.37
C GLU A 30 -17.75 -3.32 -28.54
N ALA A 31 -18.82 -3.93 -29.04
CA ALA A 31 -18.88 -5.37 -29.28
C ALA A 31 -17.81 -5.83 -30.28
N ALA A 32 -17.62 -5.10 -31.39
CA ALA A 32 -16.57 -5.37 -32.36
C ALA A 32 -15.17 -5.28 -31.72
N ARG A 33 -14.89 -4.20 -30.99
CA ARG A 33 -13.61 -4.02 -30.29
C ARG A 33 -13.37 -5.12 -29.24
N MET A 34 -14.40 -5.52 -28.51
CA MET A 34 -14.31 -6.59 -27.51
C MET A 34 -14.11 -7.97 -28.15
N SER A 35 -14.71 -8.21 -29.32
CA SER A 35 -14.50 -9.44 -30.10
C SER A 35 -13.09 -9.53 -30.68
N GLU A 36 -12.45 -8.38 -30.98
CA GLU A 36 -11.06 -8.31 -31.45
C GLU A 36 -10.03 -8.43 -30.31
N ARG A 37 -10.44 -8.22 -29.05
CA ARG A 37 -9.51 -8.39 -27.93
C ARG A 37 -9.02 -9.84 -27.89
N GLY A 38 -7.70 -10.01 -28.00
CA GLY A 38 -7.04 -11.29 -27.80
C GLY A 38 -7.33 -11.86 -26.41
N ARG A 39 -6.93 -13.12 -26.20
CA ARG A 39 -7.08 -13.80 -24.90
C ARG A 39 -6.45 -12.93 -23.80
N VAL A 40 -7.17 -12.76 -22.69
CA VAL A 40 -6.65 -12.07 -21.50
C VAL A 40 -5.36 -12.77 -21.09
N SER A 41 -4.26 -12.03 -21.09
CA SER A 41 -2.98 -12.54 -20.61
C SER A 41 -3.07 -12.74 -19.11
N TYR A 42 -2.62 -13.89 -18.60
CA TYR A 42 -2.52 -14.10 -17.17
C TYR A 42 -1.32 -13.31 -16.66
N ASN A 43 -1.56 -12.42 -15.70
CA ASN A 43 -0.50 -11.62 -15.10
C ASN A 43 -0.19 -12.21 -13.74
N ARG A 44 1.08 -12.56 -13.50
CA ARG A 44 1.56 -12.72 -12.12
C ARG A 44 1.76 -11.35 -11.49
N LEU A 45 1.79 -11.30 -10.16
CA LEU A 45 2.22 -10.10 -9.44
C LEU A 45 3.71 -9.82 -9.72
N THR A 46 4.07 -8.54 -9.76
CA THR A 46 5.48 -8.15 -9.69
C THR A 46 6.04 -8.43 -8.30
N ARG A 47 7.37 -8.49 -8.15
CA ARG A 47 8.05 -8.63 -6.85
C ARG A 47 7.54 -7.61 -5.84
N ASP A 48 7.48 -6.37 -6.31
CA ASP A 48 7.06 -5.21 -5.55
C ASP A 48 5.59 -5.27 -5.13
N GLU A 49 4.72 -5.78 -6.00
CA GLU A 49 3.32 -6.00 -5.68
C GLU A 49 3.15 -7.13 -4.69
N TYR A 50 3.88 -8.23 -4.86
CA TYR A 50 3.83 -9.36 -3.96
C TYR A 50 4.23 -8.96 -2.53
N VAL A 51 5.37 -8.27 -2.37
CA VAL A 51 5.83 -7.79 -1.06
C VAL A 51 4.79 -6.88 -0.40
N LYS A 52 4.26 -5.91 -1.15
CA LYS A 52 3.23 -4.99 -0.64
C LYS A 52 1.95 -5.75 -0.25
N THR A 53 1.52 -6.70 -1.08
CA THR A 53 0.32 -7.52 -0.82
C THR A 53 0.50 -8.39 0.42
N VAL A 54 1.66 -9.04 0.58
CA VAL A 54 1.98 -9.84 1.78
C VAL A 54 1.96 -8.97 3.03
N ARG A 55 2.58 -7.79 2.96
CA ARG A 55 2.57 -6.82 4.06
C ARG A 55 1.14 -6.38 4.41
N ASP A 56 0.31 -6.08 3.42
CA ASP A 56 -1.06 -5.60 3.65
C ASP A 56 -1.99 -6.69 4.18
N LEU A 57 -1.81 -7.95 3.74
CA LEU A 57 -2.68 -9.07 4.14
C LEU A 57 -2.24 -9.75 5.43
N ILE A 58 -0.93 -9.89 5.65
CA ILE A 58 -0.36 -10.73 6.71
C ILE A 58 0.49 -9.89 7.70
N GLY A 59 0.89 -8.67 7.31
CA GLY A 59 1.74 -7.83 8.16
C GLY A 59 3.22 -8.24 8.16
N VAL A 60 3.65 -9.13 7.27
CA VAL A 60 5.06 -9.55 7.18
C VAL A 60 5.81 -8.68 6.18
N ASN A 61 7.02 -8.24 6.55
CA ASN A 61 7.88 -7.48 5.66
C ASN A 61 8.95 -8.38 5.04
N PHE A 62 8.72 -8.80 3.81
CA PHE A 62 9.61 -9.69 3.06
C PHE A 62 10.48 -8.90 2.07
N ASP A 63 11.79 -9.16 2.04
CA ASP A 63 12.68 -8.58 1.02
C ASP A 63 12.80 -9.52 -0.19
N ALA A 64 12.10 -9.18 -1.27
CA ALA A 64 12.15 -9.97 -2.50
C ALA A 64 13.49 -9.85 -3.26
N THR A 65 14.36 -8.91 -2.88
CA THR A 65 15.65 -8.65 -3.52
C THR A 65 16.82 -9.43 -2.91
N ASP A 66 16.57 -10.14 -1.80
CA ASP A 66 17.60 -10.93 -1.12
C ASP A 66 18.26 -11.97 -2.04
N PRO A 67 19.52 -12.36 -1.77
CA PRO A 67 20.20 -13.42 -2.51
C PRO A 67 19.41 -14.73 -2.46
N GLY A 68 18.86 -15.13 -3.61
CA GLY A 68 18.00 -16.31 -3.70
C GLY A 68 16.50 -16.04 -3.53
N GLY A 69 16.10 -14.77 -3.43
CA GLY A 69 14.73 -14.29 -3.53
C GLY A 69 14.15 -14.43 -4.95
N PHE A 70 13.30 -13.49 -5.34
CA PHE A 70 12.55 -13.60 -6.60
C PHE A 70 13.45 -13.36 -7.82
N LEU A 71 12.95 -13.66 -9.03
CA LEU A 71 13.60 -13.31 -10.31
C LEU A 71 13.16 -11.92 -10.78
N GLU A 72 14.04 -11.21 -11.50
CA GLU A 72 13.77 -9.82 -11.89
C GLU A 72 12.56 -9.76 -12.80
N ASP A 73 11.73 -8.74 -12.56
CA ASP A 73 10.60 -8.49 -13.43
C ASP A 73 11.08 -7.79 -14.69
N PRO A 74 10.61 -8.21 -15.87
CA PRO A 74 10.98 -7.56 -17.12
C PRO A 74 10.41 -6.15 -17.18
N GLU A 75 11.28 -5.17 -17.36
CA GLU A 75 10.91 -3.78 -17.59
C GLU A 75 10.81 -3.51 -19.10
N TRP A 76 9.72 -2.89 -19.52
CA TRP A 76 9.52 -2.50 -20.93
C TRP A 76 9.10 -1.04 -21.04
N HIS A 77 9.95 -0.22 -21.66
CA HIS A 77 9.74 1.24 -21.79
C HIS A 77 9.40 1.95 -20.46
N GLY A 78 9.97 1.52 -19.33
CA GLY A 78 9.66 2.11 -18.02
C GLY A 78 8.40 1.53 -17.35
N PHE A 79 7.79 0.50 -17.93
CA PHE A 79 6.62 -0.18 -17.37
C PHE A 79 6.96 -1.61 -16.98
N GLU A 80 6.63 -1.97 -15.75
CA GLU A 80 6.88 -3.31 -15.19
C GLU A 80 5.61 -4.17 -15.15
N ARG A 81 4.41 -3.56 -15.15
CA ARG A 81 3.11 -4.24 -15.04
C ARG A 81 2.50 -4.59 -16.39
N ILE A 82 3.31 -5.16 -17.29
CA ILE A 82 2.82 -5.57 -18.61
C ILE A 82 2.56 -7.07 -18.60
N GLY A 83 1.27 -7.42 -18.61
CA GLY A 83 0.82 -8.80 -18.57
C GLY A 83 1.41 -9.75 -19.60
N SER A 84 1.55 -9.29 -20.85
CA SER A 84 2.14 -10.09 -21.93
C SER A 84 3.62 -10.37 -21.76
N VAL A 85 4.32 -9.64 -20.89
CA VAL A 85 5.76 -9.76 -20.64
C VAL A 85 6.03 -10.47 -19.32
N LEU A 86 5.11 -10.35 -18.35
CA LEU A 86 5.15 -11.04 -17.06
C LEU A 86 4.90 -12.54 -17.21
N THR A 87 5.96 -13.26 -17.61
CA THR A 87 5.93 -14.71 -17.73
C THR A 87 6.12 -15.39 -16.37
N LEU A 88 5.48 -16.55 -16.21
CA LEU A 88 5.61 -17.43 -15.05
C LEU A 88 6.43 -18.66 -15.44
N SER A 89 7.69 -18.71 -15.03
CA SER A 89 8.55 -19.87 -15.24
C SER A 89 8.43 -20.86 -14.07
N PRO A 90 8.80 -22.15 -14.24
CA PRO A 90 8.87 -23.10 -13.14
C PRO A 90 9.76 -22.61 -11.98
N SER A 91 10.89 -21.96 -12.29
CA SER A 91 11.77 -21.39 -11.27
C SER A 91 11.11 -20.25 -10.49
N SER A 92 10.29 -19.40 -11.14
CA SER A 92 9.50 -18.40 -10.41
C SER A 92 8.56 -19.06 -9.40
N VAL A 93 7.88 -20.15 -9.79
CA VAL A 93 6.97 -20.88 -8.89
C VAL A 93 7.70 -21.43 -7.68
N GLU A 94 8.87 -22.05 -7.88
CA GLU A 94 9.70 -22.55 -6.78
C GLU A 94 10.08 -21.42 -5.80
N LYS A 95 10.45 -20.23 -6.32
CA LYS A 95 10.75 -19.07 -5.47
C LYS A 95 9.53 -18.57 -4.71
N TYR A 96 8.34 -18.54 -5.32
CA TYR A 96 7.11 -18.15 -4.63
C TYR A 96 6.77 -19.13 -3.50
N LEU A 97 6.92 -20.44 -3.71
CA LEU A 97 6.68 -21.44 -2.67
C LEU A 97 7.67 -21.29 -1.52
N ALA A 98 8.96 -21.15 -1.82
CA ALA A 98 9.98 -20.94 -0.80
C ALA A 98 9.75 -19.65 0.01
N ALA A 99 9.39 -18.55 -0.65
CA ALA A 99 9.05 -17.30 0.04
C ALA A 99 7.79 -17.46 0.90
N ALA A 100 6.77 -18.16 0.41
CA ALA A 100 5.55 -18.41 1.18
C ALA A 100 5.83 -19.19 2.47
N GLU A 101 6.73 -20.18 2.44
CA GLU A 101 7.16 -20.91 3.65
C GLU A 101 7.81 -19.97 4.68
N VAL A 102 8.72 -19.11 4.24
CA VAL A 102 9.40 -18.12 5.11
C VAL A 102 8.40 -17.12 5.69
N ILE A 103 7.54 -16.55 4.85
CA ILE A 103 6.52 -15.58 5.24
C ILE A 103 5.56 -16.18 6.26
N LEU A 104 5.09 -17.40 6.02
CA LEU A 104 4.16 -18.08 6.94
C LEU A 104 4.83 -18.45 8.26
N ALA A 105 6.10 -18.82 8.25
CA ALA A 105 6.86 -19.11 9.47
C ALA A 105 7.03 -17.86 10.35
N GLU A 106 7.21 -16.68 9.74
CA GLU A 106 7.28 -15.40 10.44
C GLU A 106 5.89 -14.93 10.93
N ALA A 107 4.86 -15.05 10.08
CA ALA A 107 3.50 -14.64 10.41
C ALA A 107 2.86 -15.49 11.51
N TYR A 108 3.10 -16.80 11.47
CA TYR A 108 2.46 -17.79 12.35
C TYR A 108 3.52 -18.68 13.00
N PRO A 109 4.34 -18.12 13.91
CA PRO A 109 5.38 -18.89 14.58
C PRO A 109 4.75 -19.96 15.48
N ALA A 110 5.35 -21.15 15.52
CA ALA A 110 4.85 -22.28 16.32
C ALA A 110 4.78 -21.98 17.83
N LYS A 111 5.58 -21.02 18.30
CA LYS A 111 5.48 -20.46 19.65
C LYS A 111 5.12 -18.98 19.50
N PRO A 112 4.01 -18.52 20.10
CA PRO A 112 3.67 -17.11 20.03
C PRO A 112 4.76 -16.26 20.70
N PRO A 113 5.16 -15.13 20.09
CA PRO A 113 6.14 -14.25 20.71
C PRO A 113 5.55 -13.69 22.02
N LYS A 114 6.43 -13.42 22.98
CA LYS A 114 6.01 -12.74 24.21
C LYS A 114 5.80 -11.27 23.89
N PHE A 115 4.57 -10.78 24.04
CA PHE A 115 4.31 -9.35 23.97
C PHE A 115 5.12 -8.63 25.04
N LEU A 116 5.96 -7.70 24.60
CA LEU A 116 6.68 -6.78 25.48
C LEU A 116 5.91 -5.47 25.52
N GLU A 117 5.12 -5.28 26.56
CA GLU A 117 4.60 -3.96 26.88
C GLU A 117 5.69 -3.18 27.62
N SER A 118 6.23 -2.14 26.98
CA SER A 118 7.18 -1.23 27.61
C SER A 118 6.59 0.17 27.64
N SER A 119 6.51 0.76 28.82
CA SER A 119 6.14 2.17 28.99
C SER A 119 7.42 2.96 29.26
N LYS A 120 7.78 3.86 28.35
CA LYS A 120 8.89 4.79 28.53
C LYS A 120 8.35 6.20 28.62
N ARG A 121 8.82 6.97 29.60
CA ARG A 121 8.47 8.39 29.68
C ARG A 121 9.04 9.09 28.45
N ALA A 122 8.20 9.84 27.73
CA ALA A 122 8.58 10.60 26.54
C ALA A 122 9.74 11.57 26.79
N ILE A 123 9.93 12.01 28.04
CA ILE A 123 11.05 12.85 28.44
C ILE A 123 11.70 12.22 29.67
N LEU A 124 13.01 11.99 29.59
CA LEU A 124 13.81 11.53 30.73
C LEU A 124 14.02 12.69 31.71
N GLU A 125 14.07 12.41 33.00
CA GLU A 125 14.20 13.42 34.07
C GLU A 125 15.47 14.29 33.92
N ASN A 126 16.51 13.78 33.26
CA ASN A 126 17.75 14.49 32.97
C ASN A 126 17.70 15.39 31.72
N GLN A 127 16.64 15.32 30.91
CA GLN A 127 16.45 16.16 29.72
C GLN A 127 15.62 17.42 30.02
N ILE A 128 15.04 17.52 31.21
CA ILE A 128 14.33 18.71 31.67
C ILE A 128 15.36 19.58 32.39
N VAL A 129 15.66 20.76 31.83
CA VAL A 129 16.44 21.78 32.54
C VAL A 129 15.67 22.13 33.83
N GLU A 130 16.32 22.08 35.00
CA GLU A 130 15.65 22.27 36.30
C GLU A 130 14.82 23.57 36.35
N SER A 131 15.33 24.64 35.75
CA SER A 131 14.63 25.92 35.62
C SER A 131 13.34 25.84 34.81
N HIS A 132 13.28 24.97 33.79
CA HIS A 132 12.07 24.72 33.02
C HIS A 132 11.05 23.93 33.84
N ARG A 133 11.51 23.01 34.70
CA ARG A 133 10.66 22.21 35.59
C ARG A 133 10.03 23.08 36.67
N GLU A 134 10.82 23.92 37.32
CA GLU A 134 10.34 24.87 38.34
C GLU A 134 9.28 25.80 37.74
N ARG A 135 9.55 26.38 36.56
CA ARG A 135 8.58 27.19 35.84
C ARG A 135 7.27 26.44 35.56
N LEU A 136 7.32 25.17 35.12
CA LEU A 136 6.12 24.37 34.87
C LEU A 136 5.40 23.96 36.17
N ARG A 137 6.13 23.77 37.27
CA ARG A 137 5.61 23.49 38.60
C ARG A 137 4.86 24.71 39.15
N ASP A 138 5.45 25.90 39.04
CA ASP A 138 4.83 27.17 39.47
C ASP A 138 3.56 27.48 38.68
N LEU A 139 3.53 27.10 37.39
CA LEU A 139 2.35 27.23 36.54
C LEU A 139 1.30 26.13 36.77
N GLY A 140 1.58 25.11 37.59
CA GLY A 140 0.68 23.97 37.82
C GLY A 140 0.43 23.13 36.55
N LEU A 141 1.38 23.16 35.61
CA LEU A 141 1.30 22.51 34.30
C LEU A 141 2.18 21.25 34.19
N LEU A 142 3.02 20.97 35.19
CA LEU A 142 4.01 19.89 35.14
C LEU A 142 3.41 18.53 34.73
N ASP A 143 2.24 18.19 35.27
CA ASP A 143 1.55 16.93 35.00
C ASP A 143 0.50 17.06 33.87
N LYS A 144 0.38 18.24 33.25
CA LYS A 144 -0.65 18.57 32.26
C LYS A 144 -0.11 18.75 30.84
N VAL A 145 1.19 18.99 30.67
CA VAL A 145 1.79 19.12 29.34
C VAL A 145 1.85 17.74 28.68
N ARG A 146 1.01 17.55 27.67
CA ARG A 146 1.11 16.45 26.72
C ARG A 146 1.83 16.99 25.49
N PHE A 147 2.84 16.27 25.01
CA PHE A 147 3.53 16.64 23.78
C PHE A 147 2.66 16.17 22.59
N GLU A 148 2.43 17.04 21.60
CA GLU A 148 1.74 16.64 20.37
C GLU A 148 2.73 15.89 19.47
N MET A 149 2.36 14.69 19.03
CA MET A 149 3.14 13.91 18.06
C MET A 149 2.54 14.08 16.67
N TRP A 150 3.39 14.29 15.66
CA TRP A 150 2.97 14.34 14.25
C TRP A 150 3.50 13.14 13.45
N PRO A 151 2.79 12.71 12.38
CA PRO A 151 3.30 11.70 11.45
C PRO A 151 4.63 12.16 10.83
N GLY A 152 5.73 11.49 11.19
CA GLY A 152 7.10 11.85 10.76
C GLY A 152 8.04 12.23 11.90
N ASP A 153 7.55 12.43 13.12
CA ASP A 153 8.39 12.63 14.29
C ASP A 153 9.11 11.32 14.67
N ILE A 154 10.41 11.25 14.38
CA ILE A 154 11.26 10.13 14.81
C ILE A 154 11.70 10.42 16.25
N PHE A 155 10.90 9.97 17.21
CA PHE A 155 11.28 9.99 18.61
C PHE A 155 12.45 9.01 18.83
N ARG A 156 13.70 9.46 18.64
CA ARG A 156 14.91 8.63 18.79
C ARG A 156 15.07 7.99 20.18
N TYR A 157 14.29 8.45 21.16
CA TYR A 157 14.30 7.95 22.53
C TYR A 157 13.15 6.98 22.86
N SER A 158 12.22 6.69 21.93
CA SER A 158 11.14 5.70 22.15
C SER A 158 11.57 4.25 21.96
N ALA A 159 12.76 4.01 21.38
CA ALA A 159 13.31 2.67 21.32
C ALA A 159 13.46 2.09 22.75
N PRO A 160 13.06 0.83 22.96
CA PRO A 160 13.32 0.15 24.22
C PRO A 160 14.82 0.21 24.54
N ALA A 161 15.15 0.30 25.83
CA ALA A 161 16.55 0.32 26.26
C ALA A 161 17.28 -0.99 25.91
N GLU A 162 16.51 -2.06 25.71
CA GLU A 162 16.98 -3.37 25.27
C GLU A 162 16.69 -3.55 23.77
N PRO A 163 17.57 -4.24 23.03
CA PRO A 163 17.31 -4.60 21.65
C PRO A 163 16.02 -5.41 21.55
N LEU A 164 15.27 -5.19 20.47
CA LEU A 164 14.04 -5.93 20.19
C LEU A 164 14.36 -7.43 20.17
N PRO A 165 13.57 -8.27 20.85
CA PRO A 165 13.93 -9.67 21.08
C PRO A 165 13.97 -10.47 19.77
N GLU A 166 13.15 -10.11 18.79
CA GLU A 166 12.98 -10.83 17.52
C GLU A 166 12.73 -9.84 16.36
N ALA A 167 12.84 -10.30 15.11
CA ALA A 167 12.41 -9.51 13.96
C ALA A 167 10.86 -9.45 13.93
N GLY A 168 10.28 -8.29 13.65
CA GLY A 168 8.82 -8.14 13.59
C GLY A 168 8.37 -6.70 13.49
N ILE A 169 7.06 -6.51 13.26
CA ILE A 169 6.42 -5.19 13.32
C ILE A 169 6.03 -4.93 14.78
N TYR A 170 6.54 -3.82 15.33
CA TYR A 170 6.28 -3.38 16.69
C TYR A 170 5.32 -2.19 16.67
N GLU A 171 4.21 -2.28 17.39
CA GLU A 171 3.35 -1.15 17.68
C GLU A 171 3.91 -0.41 18.91
N ILE A 172 4.19 0.90 18.77
CA ILE A 172 4.75 1.78 19.81
C ILE A 172 3.67 2.76 20.26
#